data_AF-A0A925NG88-F1
#
_entry.id   AF-A0A925NG88-F1
#
_cell.length_a   1.000
_cell.length_b   1.000
_cell.length_c   1.000
_cell.angle_alpha   90.00
_cell.angle_beta   90.00
_cell.angle_gamma   90.00
#
_symmetry.space_group_name_H-M   'P 1'
#
loop_
_entity.id
_entity.type
_entity.pdbx_description
1 polymer ?
#
loop_
_entity_poly.entity_id
_entity_poly.type
_entity_poly.pdbx_seq_one_letter_code
_entity_poly.pdbx_strand_id
1 'polypeptide(L)'
;MEPQQSTAHVTGVPDNIVLTFAASPLPPLKPPVWPWAVAAATVLGLLTGFYFVVRENQLQGEQRRRAVLSHADATWRCKALLGRVPRASCLMELNAPADTDGPTRVSTELRER
;
A
#
# COMPACT_ATOMS: atom_id res chain seq x y z
N MET A 1 5.22 -6.48 -82.85
CA MET A 1 5.56 -5.44 -81.86
C MET A 1 6.25 -6.15 -80.71
N GLU A 2 7.57 -6.23 -80.78
CA GLU A 2 8.43 -6.95 -79.83
C GLU A 2 9.13 -5.91 -78.92
N PRO A 3 9.15 -6.11 -77.59
CA PRO A 3 9.81 -5.18 -76.68
C PRO A 3 11.34 -5.37 -76.72
N GLN A 4 12.04 -4.31 -77.11
CA GLN A 4 13.49 -4.17 -77.07
C GLN A 4 14.01 -4.32 -75.63
N GLN A 5 14.65 -5.44 -75.34
CA GLN A 5 15.31 -5.73 -74.08
C GLN A 5 16.65 -5.00 -74.04
N SER A 6 16.67 -3.81 -73.44
CA SER A 6 17.89 -3.02 -73.22
C SER A 6 18.79 -3.70 -72.19
N THR A 7 19.66 -4.59 -72.66
CA THR A 7 20.72 -5.20 -71.86
C THR A 7 21.80 -4.16 -71.58
N ALA A 8 21.74 -3.53 -70.41
CA ALA A 8 22.86 -2.78 -69.87
C ALA A 8 23.99 -3.77 -69.57
N HIS A 9 24.98 -3.82 -70.46
CA HIS A 9 26.24 -4.52 -70.21
C HIS A 9 27.00 -3.79 -69.11
N VAL A 10 26.86 -4.27 -67.87
CA VAL A 10 27.74 -3.88 -66.76
C VAL A 10 29.06 -4.62 -66.93
N THR A 11 29.94 -4.10 -67.77
CA THR A 11 31.31 -4.59 -67.92
C THR A 11 32.16 -3.99 -66.80
N GLY A 12 32.45 -4.76 -65.75
CA GLY A 12 33.30 -4.28 -64.67
C GLY A 12 33.46 -5.16 -63.44
N VAL A 13 33.08 -6.44 -63.48
CA VAL A 13 33.39 -7.39 -62.40
C VAL A 13 34.39 -8.40 -62.94
N PRO A 14 35.63 -8.45 -62.44
CA PRO A 14 36.56 -9.50 -62.84
C PRO A 14 36.08 -10.85 -62.28
N ASP A 15 36.14 -11.89 -63.11
CA ASP A 15 35.61 -13.25 -62.88
C ASP A 15 36.24 -14.01 -61.70
N ASN A 16 37.05 -13.36 -60.87
CA ASN A 16 37.72 -13.92 -59.71
C ASN A 16 37.27 -13.32 -58.37
N ILE A 17 36.26 -12.43 -58.35
CA ILE A 17 35.74 -11.87 -57.10
C ILE A 17 34.70 -12.84 -56.50
N VAL A 18 35.20 -13.78 -55.69
CA VAL A 18 34.35 -14.51 -54.75
C VAL A 18 34.13 -13.60 -53.53
N LEU A 19 32.92 -13.02 -53.42
CA LEU A 19 32.51 -12.25 -52.25
C LEU A 19 32.20 -13.22 -51.10
N THR A 20 33.24 -13.65 -50.38
CA THR A 20 33.09 -14.40 -49.14
C THR A 20 32.66 -13.44 -48.05
N PHE A 21 31.35 -13.33 -47.81
CA PHE A 21 30.86 -12.64 -46.63
C PHE A 21 31.27 -13.46 -45.41
N ALA A 22 32.18 -12.92 -44.60
CA ALA A 22 32.46 -13.46 -43.29
C ALA A 22 31.21 -13.25 -42.44
N ALA A 23 30.36 -14.28 -42.33
CA ALA A 23 29.30 -14.33 -41.33
C ALA A 23 29.97 -14.48 -39.96
N SER A 24 30.33 -13.35 -39.35
CA SER A 24 30.88 -13.34 -38.00
C SER A 24 29.86 -13.94 -37.03
N PRO A 25 30.21 -14.96 -36.23
CA PRO A 25 29.31 -15.48 -35.22
C PRO A 25 29.09 -14.39 -34.16
N LEU A 26 27.83 -13.97 -34.01
CA LEU A 26 27.44 -13.04 -32.94
C LEU A 26 27.71 -13.72 -31.58
N PRO A 27 28.33 -13.02 -30.62
CA PRO A 27 28.50 -13.56 -29.29
C PRO A 27 27.12 -13.82 -28.65
N PRO A 28 26.98 -14.83 -27.79
CA PRO A 28 25.73 -15.08 -27.08
C PRO A 28 25.41 -13.91 -26.14
N LEU A 29 24.45 -13.06 -26.52
CA LEU A 29 23.94 -12.01 -25.65
C LEU A 29 23.11 -12.68 -24.53
N LYS A 30 23.57 -12.50 -23.29
CA LYS A 30 22.78 -12.87 -22.10
C LYS A 30 21.58 -11.92 -22.01
N PRO A 31 20.34 -12.43 -21.89
CA PRO A 31 19.18 -11.57 -21.75
C PRO A 31 19.30 -10.76 -20.46
N PRO A 32 18.96 -9.45 -20.49
CA PRO A 32 19.00 -8.63 -19.29
C PRO A 32 18.00 -9.18 -18.26
N VAL A 33 18.50 -9.50 -17.06
CA VAL A 33 17.70 -10.04 -15.94
C VAL A 33 17.03 -8.93 -15.12
N TRP A 34 17.44 -7.69 -15.34
CA TRP A 34 16.90 -6.47 -14.72
C TRP A 34 15.36 -6.33 -14.78
N PRO A 35 14.63 -6.65 -15.88
CA PRO A 35 13.20 -6.38 -15.94
C PRO A 35 12.43 -7.35 -15.03
N TRP A 36 12.94 -8.57 -14.83
CA TRP A 36 12.40 -9.52 -13.88
C TRP A 36 12.57 -9.04 -12.44
N ALA A 37 13.73 -8.46 -12.11
CA ALA A 37 13.97 -7.89 -10.79
C ALA A 37 13.02 -6.71 -10.50
N VAL A 38 12.81 -5.83 -11.48
CA VAL A 38 11.86 -4.70 -11.36
C VAL A 38 10.42 -5.20 -11.20
N ALA A 39 10.01 -6.19 -11.99
CA ALA A 39 8.68 -6.78 -11.88
C ALA A 39 8.45 -7.41 -10.49
N ALA A 40 9.40 -8.19 -10.01
CA ALA A 40 9.34 -8.78 -8.68
C ALA A 40 9.26 -7.72 -7.58
N ALA A 41 10.10 -6.68 -7.64
CA ALA A 41 10.10 -5.58 -6.68
C ALA A 41 8.76 -4.82 -6.69
N THR A 42 8.16 -4.63 -7.87
CA THR A 42 6.87 -3.96 -8.03
C THR A 42 5.76 -4.77 -7.36
N VAL A 43 5.69 -6.08 -7.63
CA VAL A 43 4.73 -6.99 -7.00
C VAL A 43 4.89 -7.01 -5.48
N LEU A 44 6.12 -7.12 -4.98
CA LEU A 44 6.43 -7.05 -3.55
C LEU A 44 5.98 -5.71 -2.93
N GLY A 45 6.22 -4.60 -3.62
CA GLY A 45 5.78 -3.26 -3.19
C GLY A 45 4.26 -3.16 -3.08
N LEU A 46 3.53 -3.63 -4.09
CA LEU A 46 2.07 -3.67 -4.10
C LEU A 46 1.51 -4.51 -2.93
N LEU A 47 2.05 -5.72 -2.72
CA LEU A 47 1.64 -6.59 -1.62
C LEU A 47 1.89 -5.94 -0.25
N THR A 48 3.05 -5.33 -0.09
CA THR A 48 3.44 -4.70 1.18
C THR A 48 2.58 -3.47 1.47
N GLY A 49 2.34 -2.63 0.46
CA GLY A 49 1.46 -1.47 0.58
C GLY A 49 0.03 -1.88 0.97
N PHE A 50 -0.52 -2.89 0.31
CA PHE A 50 -1.84 -3.43 0.66
C PHE A 50 -1.87 -3.96 2.10
N TYR A 51 -0.85 -4.74 2.49
CA TYR A 51 -0.75 -5.27 3.84
C TYR A 51 -0.68 -4.17 4.91
N PHE A 52 0.07 -3.09 4.65
CA PHE A 52 0.21 -1.96 5.56
C PHE A 52 -1.15 -1.27 5.80
N VAL A 53 -1.87 -0.98 4.71
CA VAL A 53 -3.20 -0.36 4.78
C VAL A 53 -4.17 -1.25 5.56
N VAL A 54 -4.20 -2.55 5.29
CA VAL A 54 -5.12 -3.46 6.01
C VAL A 54 -4.78 -3.53 7.50
N ARG A 55 -3.50 -3.61 7.86
CA ARG A 55 -3.05 -3.62 9.27
C ARG A 55 -3.44 -2.35 10.00
N GLU A 56 -3.22 -1.18 9.41
CA GLU A 56 -3.54 0.10 10.03
C GLU A 56 -5.06 0.27 10.22
N ASN A 57 -5.86 -0.10 9.22
CA ASN A 57 -7.32 -0.03 9.31
C ASN A 57 -7.89 -1.02 10.33
N GLN A 58 -7.30 -2.22 10.47
CA GLN A 58 -7.68 -3.19 11.50
C GLN A 58 -7.35 -2.68 12.91
N LEU A 59 -6.17 -2.07 13.10
CA LEU A 59 -5.79 -1.49 14.39
C LEU A 59 -6.73 -0.34 14.79
N GLN A 60 -7.09 0.54 13.85
CA GLN A 60 -8.10 1.57 14.10
C GLN A 60 -9.49 0.97 14.37
N GLY A 61 -9.87 -0.11 13.67
CA GLY A 61 -11.13 -0.82 13.89
C GLY A 61 -11.23 -1.46 15.27
N GLU A 62 -10.17 -2.10 15.75
CA GLU A 62 -10.10 -2.65 17.09
C GLU A 62 -10.16 -1.57 18.16
N GLN A 63 -9.43 -0.46 17.97
CA GLN A 63 -9.48 0.67 18.90
C GLN A 63 -10.88 1.28 18.98
N ARG A 64 -11.55 1.47 17.84
CA ARG A 64 -12.94 1.95 17.81
C ARG A 64 -13.91 0.97 18.48
N ARG A 65 -13.76 -0.34 18.26
CA ARG A 65 -14.59 -1.35 18.94
C ARG A 65 -14.40 -1.32 20.45
N ARG A 66 -13.15 -1.21 20.93
CA ARG A 66 -12.87 -1.10 22.37
C ARG A 66 -13.47 0.16 22.98
N ALA A 67 -13.35 1.31 22.30
CA ALA A 67 -13.93 2.57 22.75
C ALA A 67 -15.48 2.52 22.80
N VAL A 68 -16.11 1.88 21.80
CA VAL A 68 -17.57 1.70 21.79
C VAL A 68 -18.03 0.78 22.92
N LEU A 69 -17.30 -0.31 23.18
CA LEU A 69 -17.62 -1.24 24.27
C LEU A 69 -17.49 -0.56 25.64
N SER A 70 -16.42 0.19 25.88
CA SER A 70 -16.25 0.92 27.15
C SER A 70 -17.30 2.00 27.34
N HIS A 71 -17.64 2.74 26.28
CA HIS A 71 -18.70 3.75 26.34
C HIS A 71 -20.08 3.13 26.59
N ALA A 72 -20.37 1.98 25.96
CA ALA A 72 -21.61 1.24 26.18
C ALA A 72 -21.72 0.74 27.64
N ASP A 73 -20.65 0.20 28.21
CA ASP A 73 -20.62 -0.23 29.62
C ASP A 73 -20.84 0.96 30.58
N ALA A 74 -20.14 2.08 30.37
CA ALA A 74 -20.34 3.29 31.16
C ALA A 74 -21.78 3.84 31.05
N THR A 75 -22.35 3.79 29.85
CA THR A 75 -23.75 4.20 29.62
C THR A 75 -24.73 3.30 30.39
N TRP A 76 -24.48 1.98 30.41
CA TRP A 76 -25.28 1.02 31.17
C TRP A 76 -25.22 1.29 32.66
N ARG A 77 -24.03 1.59 33.20
CA ARG A 77 -23.87 2.00 34.61
C ARG A 77 -24.64 3.27 34.93
N CYS A 78 -24.54 4.30 34.09
CA CYS A 78 -25.32 5.54 34.26
C CYS A 78 -26.84 5.29 34.24
N LYS A 79 -27.31 4.37 33.39
CA LYS A 79 -28.74 4.02 33.31
C LYS A 79 -29.23 3.18 34.50
N ALA A 80 -28.34 2.44 35.16
CA ALA A 80 -28.65 1.61 36.31
C ALA A 80 -28.84 2.41 37.62
N LEU A 81 -28.43 3.68 37.68
CA LEU A 81 -28.68 4.53 38.85
C LEU A 81 -30.18 4.71 39.09
N LEU A 82 -30.59 4.53 40.35
CA LEU A 82 -31.93 4.88 40.81
C LEU A 82 -32.04 6.39 40.98
N GLY A 83 -32.95 7.00 40.22
CA GLY A 83 -33.24 8.42 40.29
C GLY A 83 -32.94 9.16 38.97
N ARG A 84 -33.85 10.06 38.59
CA ARG A 84 -33.78 10.79 37.31
C ARG A 84 -32.62 11.78 37.25
N VAL A 85 -32.38 12.48 38.36
CA VAL A 85 -31.33 13.50 38.50
C VAL A 85 -29.92 12.89 38.44
N PRO A 86 -29.54 11.90 39.27
CA PRO A 86 -28.19 11.32 39.23
C PRO A 86 -27.89 10.63 37.89
N ARG A 87 -28.91 10.02 37.26
CA ARG A 87 -28.79 9.45 35.92
C ARG A 87 -28.53 10.51 34.85
N ALA A 88 -29.25 11.63 34.89
CA ALA A 88 -29.06 12.73 33.93
C ALA A 88 -27.68 13.36 34.06
N SER A 89 -27.22 13.60 35.29
CA SER A 89 -25.86 14.12 35.56
C SER A 89 -24.77 13.16 35.07
N CYS A 90 -24.88 11.86 35.36
CA CYS A 90 -23.93 10.83 34.91
C CYS A 90 -23.83 10.76 33.38
N LEU A 91 -24.97 10.80 32.67
CA LEU A 91 -24.97 10.81 31.21
C LEU A 91 -24.40 12.11 30.63
N MET A 92 -24.61 13.24 31.29
CA MET A 92 -24.06 14.52 30.84
C MET A 92 -22.53 14.52 30.91
N GLU A 93 -21.96 14.00 31.99
CA GLU A 93 -20.51 13.87 32.20
C GLU A 93 -19.88 12.85 31.24
N LEU A 94 -20.55 11.71 30.99
CA LEU A 94 -20.06 10.70 30.05
C LEU A 94 -19.99 11.19 28.60
N ASN A 95 -20.86 12.12 28.20
CA ASN A 95 -20.88 12.68 26.84
C ASN A 95 -20.03 13.96 26.70
N ALA A 96 -19.38 14.42 27.77
CA ALA A 96 -18.49 15.57 27.68
C ALA A 96 -17.28 15.24 26.79
N PRO A 97 -16.86 16.16 25.89
CA PRO A 97 -15.67 15.95 25.08
C PRO A 97 -14.42 15.86 25.96
N ALA A 98 -13.48 14.98 25.61
CA ALA A 98 -12.27 14.69 26.40
C ALA A 98 -11.33 15.88 26.63
N ASP A 99 -11.62 17.06 26.08
CA ASP A 99 -10.86 18.30 26.27
C ASP A 99 -11.17 19.03 27.59
N THR A 100 -12.18 18.61 28.35
CA THR A 100 -12.52 19.27 29.63
C THR A 100 -11.83 18.68 30.87
N ASP A 101 -11.12 17.55 30.74
CA ASP A 101 -10.40 16.91 31.85
C ASP A 101 -8.88 17.15 31.77
N GLY A 102 -8.44 18.30 32.27
CA GLY A 102 -7.10 18.42 32.84
C GLY A 102 -6.93 17.40 34.00
N PRO A 103 -5.69 16.96 34.31
CA PRO A 103 -5.45 15.83 35.20
C PRO A 103 -5.72 16.22 36.66
N THR A 104 -6.98 16.23 37.07
CA THR A 104 -7.31 16.27 38.50
C THR A 104 -7.29 14.83 38.99
N ARG A 105 -6.07 14.34 39.29
CA ARG A 105 -5.85 13.23 40.23
C ARG A 105 -6.49 13.64 41.56
N VAL A 106 -7.77 13.33 41.72
CA VAL A 106 -8.48 13.44 43.00
C VAL A 106 -8.41 12.07 43.67
N SER A 107 -7.81 12.06 44.87
CA SER A 107 -8.00 11.07 45.94
C SER A 107 -7.21 9.75 45.89
N THR A 108 -5.89 9.84 46.10
CA THR A 108 -5.16 8.83 46.89
C THR A 108 -4.57 9.39 48.21
N GLU A 109 -4.79 10.67 48.52
CA GLU A 109 -4.22 11.34 49.72
C GLU A 109 -5.13 11.33 50.96
N LEU A 110 -6.28 10.65 50.93
CA LEU A 110 -7.15 10.51 52.10
C LEU A 110 -7.26 9.05 52.55
N ARG A 111 -6.12 8.38 52.74
CA ARG A 111 -6.11 7.02 53.31
C ARG A 111 -5.16 6.78 54.49
N GLU A 112 -4.29 7.70 54.88
CA GLU A 112 -3.48 7.47 56.10
C GLU A 112 -3.31 8.74 56.94
N ARG A 113 -4.38 9.04 57.69
CA ARG A 113 -4.27 9.51 59.08
C ARG A 113 -5.08 8.58 59.96
#